data_AF-A0A495RJ08-F1
#
_entry.id   AF-A0A495RJ08-F1
#
_cell.length_a   1.000
_cell.length_b   1.000
_cell.length_c   1.000
_cell.angle_alpha   90.00
_cell.angle_beta   90.00
_cell.angle_gamma   90.00
#
_symmetry.space_group_name_H-M   'P 1'
#
loop_
_entity.id
_entity.type
_entity.pdbx_description
1 polymer ?
#
loop_
_entity_poly.entity_id
_entity_poly.type
_entity_poly.pdbx_seq_one_letter_code
_entity_poly.pdbx_strand_id
1 'polypeptide(L)'
;MGLRNWIYKKTGFNVKTLEYTPLKFERFESMGNNCELGLFLKESRNNTSSFFRYTFIHDYSLIGQLIQNNFRDIFLLENLEQSCTGMIIDKKYQLSFHSKMNISKRGEKKSIDNNELIVSHQKELGKVRYLADKFMDNLKKSNKIYVIKTNDNESSREIMQLHNIMLKVGNCTILNVKFTKNNNKISTIEKINESFYVGYVSGFAPYHNAHDFNFKEWYKLLKIAEEVIR
;
A
#
# COMPACT_ATOMS: atom_id res chain seq x y z
N MET A 1 -24.04 11.02 6.07
CA MET A 1 -24.55 9.65 5.79
C MET A 1 -23.60 8.66 6.45
N GLY A 2 -24.07 7.78 7.35
CA GLY A 2 -23.17 6.91 8.14
C GLY A 2 -22.55 5.76 7.34
N LEU A 3 -21.29 5.41 7.66
CA LEU A 3 -20.48 4.32 7.09
C LEU A 3 -21.27 3.02 6.83
N ARG A 4 -22.12 2.64 7.79
CA ARG A 4 -22.95 1.43 7.73
C ARG A 4 -24.00 1.48 6.61
N ASN A 5 -24.61 2.65 6.39
CA ASN A 5 -25.61 2.84 5.33
C ASN A 5 -24.96 2.90 3.95
N TRP A 6 -23.71 3.38 3.85
CA TRP A 6 -22.99 3.38 2.58
C TRP A 6 -22.54 1.97 2.18
N ILE A 7 -21.92 1.22 3.09
CA ILE A 7 -21.50 -0.18 2.84
C ILE A 7 -22.71 -1.05 2.50
N TYR A 8 -23.79 -0.98 3.28
CA TYR A 8 -25.02 -1.74 3.02
C TYR A 8 -25.62 -1.41 1.66
N LYS A 9 -25.75 -0.11 1.32
CA LYS A 9 -26.30 0.30 0.03
C LYS A 9 -25.44 -0.13 -1.16
N LYS A 10 -24.11 -0.20 -1.02
CA LYS A 10 -23.21 -0.53 -2.13
C LYS A 10 -22.96 -2.03 -2.30
N THR A 11 -23.07 -2.81 -1.22
CA THR A 11 -22.63 -4.23 -1.21
C THR A 11 -23.72 -5.22 -0.79
N GLY A 12 -24.89 -4.73 -0.34
CA GLY A 12 -25.91 -5.56 0.32
C GLY A 12 -25.47 -6.11 1.68
N PHE A 13 -24.27 -5.77 2.15
CA PHE A 13 -23.68 -6.34 3.36
C PHE A 13 -24.09 -5.56 4.60
N ASN A 14 -24.81 -6.22 5.50
CA ASN A 14 -25.24 -5.62 6.76
C ASN A 14 -24.16 -5.75 7.82
N VAL A 15 -23.41 -4.68 8.06
CA VAL A 15 -22.37 -4.61 9.11
C VAL A 15 -22.93 -4.89 10.51
N LYS A 16 -24.25 -4.88 10.73
CA LYS A 16 -24.88 -5.21 12.01
C LYS A 16 -24.79 -6.69 12.41
N THR A 17 -24.54 -7.63 11.49
CA THR A 17 -24.60 -9.08 11.80
C THR A 17 -23.27 -9.71 12.17
N LEU A 18 -22.18 -8.93 12.20
CA LEU A 18 -20.91 -9.41 12.72
C LEU A 18 -20.87 -9.10 14.22
N GLU A 19 -21.08 -10.13 15.04
CA GLU A 19 -20.64 -10.14 16.43
C GLU A 19 -19.12 -9.88 16.45
N TYR A 20 -18.71 -8.64 16.74
CA TYR A 20 -17.32 -8.19 16.56
C TYR A 20 -16.60 -8.09 17.91
N THR A 21 -15.69 -9.02 18.16
CA THR A 21 -14.37 -8.61 18.65
C THR A 21 -13.75 -7.78 17.53
N PRO A 22 -13.50 -6.46 17.67
CA PRO A 22 -12.96 -5.67 16.58
C PRO A 22 -11.57 -6.20 16.21
N LEU A 23 -11.47 -6.89 15.07
CA LEU A 23 -10.19 -7.24 14.47
C LEU A 23 -9.46 -5.93 14.15
N LYS A 24 -8.43 -5.65 14.93
CA LYS A 24 -7.53 -4.54 14.69
C LYS A 24 -6.54 -5.02 13.63
N PHE A 25 -6.74 -4.61 12.39
CA PHE A 25 -5.80 -4.89 11.28
C PHE A 25 -4.46 -4.14 11.42
N GLU A 26 -4.03 -3.80 12.64
CA GLU A 26 -2.83 -3.03 12.95
C GLU A 26 -1.55 -3.77 12.53
N ARG A 27 -1.56 -5.11 12.50
CA ARG A 27 -0.43 -5.90 12.00
C ARG A 27 -0.24 -5.80 10.49
N PHE A 28 -1.28 -5.45 9.74
CA PHE A 28 -1.22 -5.37 8.29
C PHE A 28 -0.72 -4.00 7.83
N GLU A 29 0.33 -4.01 7.03
CA GLU A 29 0.89 -2.82 6.41
C GLU A 29 0.88 -2.98 4.89
N SER A 30 0.28 -2.03 4.19
CA SER A 30 0.27 -2.03 2.72
C SER A 30 1.67 -1.77 2.19
N MET A 31 2.05 -2.52 1.16
CA MET A 31 3.26 -2.28 0.37
C MET A 31 2.96 -1.60 -0.97
N GLY A 32 1.80 -0.96 -1.13
CA GLY A 32 1.50 -0.12 -2.29
C GLY A 32 0.82 -0.86 -3.46
N ASN A 33 1.42 -0.78 -4.65
CA ASN A 33 0.80 -0.95 -5.99
C ASN A 33 -0.29 0.10 -6.29
N ASN A 34 -1.32 0.22 -5.45
CA ASN A 34 -2.28 1.33 -5.51
C ASN A 34 -2.90 1.60 -4.12
N CYS A 35 -3.93 2.44 -4.06
CA CYS A 35 -4.57 2.84 -2.80
C CYS A 35 -5.58 1.82 -2.24
N GLU A 36 -5.84 0.71 -2.94
CA GLU A 36 -6.94 -0.20 -2.63
C GLU A 36 -6.90 -0.72 -1.20
N LEU A 37 -5.79 -1.35 -0.80
CA LEU A 37 -5.66 -1.88 0.56
C LEU A 37 -5.67 -0.75 1.59
N GLY A 38 -5.03 0.39 1.28
CA GLY A 38 -5.03 1.55 2.16
C GLY A 38 -6.43 2.10 2.45
N LEU A 39 -7.32 2.07 1.45
CA LEU A 39 -8.73 2.41 1.55
C LEU A 39 -9.50 1.34 2.34
N PHE A 40 -9.33 0.06 2.04
CA PHE A 40 -9.93 -1.04 2.81
C PHE A 40 -9.59 -0.93 4.31
N LEU A 41 -8.31 -0.72 4.65
CA LEU A 41 -7.86 -0.56 6.04
C LEU A 41 -8.51 0.65 6.71
N LYS A 42 -8.73 1.75 5.95
CA LYS A 42 -9.37 2.97 6.46
C LYS A 42 -10.85 2.72 6.76
N GLU A 43 -11.56 2.09 5.83
CA GLU A 43 -12.97 1.71 6.01
C GLU A 43 -13.14 0.70 7.15
N SER A 44 -12.12 -0.13 7.39
CA SER A 44 -12.01 -1.03 8.54
C SER A 44 -11.55 -0.35 9.84
N ARG A 45 -11.51 0.99 9.88
CA ARG A 45 -11.11 1.83 11.03
C ARG A 45 -9.66 1.68 11.48
N ASN A 46 -8.79 1.06 10.68
CA ASN A 46 -7.35 1.11 10.90
C ASN A 46 -6.80 2.43 10.34
N ASN A 47 -6.56 3.40 11.22
CA ASN A 47 -6.01 4.72 10.87
C ASN A 47 -4.49 4.80 11.00
N THR A 48 -3.80 3.67 11.15
CA THR A 48 -2.34 3.64 11.28
C THR A 48 -1.68 4.19 10.02
N SER A 49 -0.85 5.22 10.16
CA SER A 49 -0.06 5.75 9.05
C SER A 49 1.02 4.76 8.61
N SER A 50 1.26 4.69 7.30
CA SER A 50 2.30 3.85 6.69
C SER A 50 2.77 4.53 5.41
N PHE A 51 4.04 4.31 5.06
CA PHE A 51 4.69 4.94 3.92
C PHE A 51 4.01 4.57 2.59
N PHE A 52 3.81 3.27 2.33
CA PHE A 52 3.27 2.81 1.04
C PHE A 52 1.74 2.76 0.98
N ARG A 53 1.04 3.20 2.03
CA ARG A 53 -0.42 3.04 2.17
C ARG A 53 -1.24 3.62 1.03
N TYR A 54 -0.82 4.78 0.53
CA TYR A 54 -1.51 5.52 -0.54
C TYR A 54 -0.57 5.86 -1.70
N THR A 55 0.44 5.00 -1.90
CA THR A 55 1.41 5.16 -2.99
C THR A 55 1.06 4.28 -4.17
N PHE A 56 1.36 4.76 -5.36
CA PHE A 56 1.35 3.95 -6.57
C PHE A 56 2.78 3.54 -6.92
N ILE A 57 3.04 2.25 -6.98
CA ILE A 57 4.37 1.68 -7.28
C ILE A 57 4.34 1.24 -8.74
N HIS A 58 5.28 1.77 -9.53
CA HIS A 58 5.41 1.40 -10.94
C HIS A 58 6.43 0.27 -11.14
N ASP A 59 7.36 0.08 -10.20
CA ASP A 59 8.41 -0.95 -10.28
C ASP A 59 8.88 -1.36 -8.87
N TYR A 60 8.59 -2.60 -8.45
CA TYR A 60 9.00 -3.10 -7.14
C TYR A 60 10.51 -3.37 -7.02
N SER A 61 11.24 -3.53 -8.13
CA SER A 61 12.70 -3.66 -8.07
C SER A 61 13.36 -2.39 -7.52
N LEU A 62 12.82 -1.22 -7.86
CA LEU A 62 13.24 0.07 -7.32
C LEU A 62 12.88 0.24 -5.84
N ILE A 63 11.80 -0.40 -5.38
CA ILE A 63 11.44 -0.40 -3.96
C ILE A 63 12.45 -1.21 -3.14
N GLY A 64 12.94 -2.32 -3.69
CA GLY A 64 14.07 -3.05 -3.10
C GLY A 64 15.29 -2.14 -2.93
N GLN A 65 15.67 -1.40 -3.98
CA GLN A 65 16.78 -0.45 -3.93
C GLN A 65 16.55 0.69 -2.92
N LEU A 66 15.31 1.22 -2.85
CA LEU A 66 14.92 2.25 -1.89
C LEU A 66 15.13 1.79 -0.44
N ILE A 67 14.72 0.55 -0.13
CA ILE A 67 14.88 -0.04 1.21
C ILE A 67 16.37 -0.26 1.51
N GLN A 68 17.13 -0.82 0.56
CA GLN A 68 18.58 -1.05 0.74
C GLN A 68 19.35 0.24 1.00
N ASN A 69 18.94 1.33 0.35
CA ASN A 69 19.54 2.65 0.54
C ASN A 69 18.92 3.45 1.71
N ASN A 70 18.11 2.80 2.57
CA ASN A 70 17.47 3.42 3.73
C ASN A 70 16.72 4.71 3.36
N PHE A 71 15.93 4.66 2.28
CA PHE A 71 15.12 5.77 1.77
C PHE A 71 15.90 7.04 1.43
N ARG A 72 17.22 6.95 1.20
CA ARG A 72 18.00 8.10 0.74
C ARG A 72 17.51 8.58 -0.62
N ASP A 73 17.55 9.90 -0.80
CA ASP A 73 17.20 10.60 -2.04
C ASP A 73 15.75 10.41 -2.53
N ILE A 74 14.86 9.88 -1.70
CA ILE A 74 13.43 9.91 -1.98
C ILE A 74 12.92 11.33 -1.81
N PHE A 75 12.05 11.76 -2.72
CA PHE A 75 11.32 13.01 -2.64
C PHE A 75 12.22 14.26 -2.70
N LEU A 76 13.37 14.15 -3.38
CA LEU A 76 14.17 15.31 -3.75
C LEU A 76 13.43 16.13 -4.80
N LEU A 77 13.44 17.45 -4.66
CA LEU A 77 12.60 18.34 -5.47
C LEU A 77 12.86 18.18 -6.97
N GLU A 78 14.12 18.00 -7.37
CA GLU A 78 14.56 17.75 -8.75
C GLU A 78 14.05 16.42 -9.34
N ASN A 79 13.72 15.46 -8.46
CA ASN A 79 13.18 14.16 -8.83
C ASN A 79 11.65 14.15 -8.91
N LEU A 80 10.99 15.21 -8.43
CA LEU A 80 9.52 15.28 -8.41
C LEU A 80 8.96 15.86 -9.70
N GLU A 81 7.89 15.24 -10.20
CA GLU A 81 7.07 15.77 -11.28
C GLU A 81 5.60 15.42 -11.06
N GLN A 82 4.69 16.18 -11.67
CA GLN A 82 3.28 15.82 -11.67
C GLN A 82 3.05 14.59 -12.58
N SER A 83 2.53 13.49 -12.01
CA SER A 83 2.18 12.29 -12.79
C SER A 83 0.75 12.34 -13.30
N CYS A 84 -0.21 12.61 -12.41
CA CYS A 84 -1.60 12.87 -12.77
C CYS A 84 -2.23 13.87 -11.78
N THR A 85 -3.53 14.17 -11.94
CA THR A 85 -4.23 15.14 -11.09
C THR A 85 -4.17 14.69 -9.61
N GLY A 86 -3.58 15.53 -8.75
CA GLY A 86 -3.43 15.26 -7.32
C GLY A 86 -2.31 14.28 -6.95
N MET A 87 -1.49 13.87 -7.92
CA MET A 87 -0.38 12.94 -7.72
C MET A 87 0.94 13.53 -8.25
N ILE A 88 1.99 13.31 -7.49
CA ILE A 88 3.38 13.55 -7.91
C ILE A 88 4.11 12.22 -7.94
N ILE A 89 5.11 12.10 -8.80
CA ILE A 89 5.99 10.94 -8.87
C ILE A 89 7.42 11.34 -8.52
N ASP A 90 8.06 10.54 -7.67
CA ASP A 90 9.51 10.50 -7.58
C ASP A 90 10.04 9.67 -8.74
N LYS A 91 10.76 10.30 -9.66
CA LYS A 91 11.29 9.65 -10.86
C LYS A 91 12.41 8.65 -10.57
N LYS A 92 13.16 8.82 -9.47
CA LYS A 92 14.30 7.95 -9.14
C LYS A 92 13.82 6.56 -8.74
N TYR A 93 12.77 6.50 -7.93
CA TYR A 93 12.21 5.24 -7.43
C TYR A 93 10.88 4.86 -8.07
N GLN A 94 10.41 5.65 -9.04
CA GLN A 94 9.12 5.50 -9.72
C GLN A 94 7.97 5.23 -8.75
N LEU A 95 7.85 6.12 -7.76
CA LEU A 95 6.87 6.03 -6.69
C LEU A 95 5.99 7.27 -6.71
N SER A 96 4.68 7.10 -6.89
CA SER A 96 3.75 8.22 -6.88
C SER A 96 3.04 8.40 -5.54
N PHE A 97 2.86 9.65 -5.14
CA PHE A 97 2.26 10.09 -3.89
C PHE A 97 1.10 11.03 -4.15
N HIS A 98 0.06 10.93 -3.31
CA HIS A 98 -0.95 11.96 -3.23
C HIS A 98 -0.35 13.21 -2.62
N SER A 99 -0.40 14.32 -3.36
CA SER A 99 0.24 15.57 -2.97
C SER A 99 -0.63 16.75 -3.36
N LYS A 100 -0.52 17.81 -2.57
CA LYS A 100 -1.12 19.12 -2.91
C LYS A 100 -0.07 20.08 -3.49
N MET A 101 1.17 19.62 -3.66
CA MET A 101 2.22 20.42 -4.28
C MET A 101 1.84 20.78 -5.71
N ASN A 102 2.03 22.05 -6.05
CA ASN A 102 1.85 22.53 -7.41
C ASN A 102 3.18 22.42 -8.17
N ILE A 103 3.44 21.24 -8.75
CA ILE A 103 4.60 20.98 -9.59
C ILE A 103 4.15 20.88 -11.06
N SER A 104 5.01 21.31 -11.98
CA SER A 104 4.78 21.18 -13.42
C SER A 104 4.83 19.72 -13.87
N LYS A 105 4.10 19.41 -14.95
CA LYS A 105 4.34 18.17 -15.70
C LYS A 105 5.64 18.28 -16.49
N ARG A 106 6.19 17.14 -16.89
CA ARG A 106 7.35 17.08 -17.76
C ARG A 106 7.09 17.86 -19.06
N GLY A 107 8.01 18.77 -19.40
CA GLY A 107 7.93 19.59 -20.61
C GLY A 107 6.98 20.79 -20.52
N GLU A 108 6.23 20.94 -19.43
CA GLU A 108 5.40 22.13 -19.20
C GLU A 108 6.17 23.16 -18.37
N LYS A 109 6.25 24.40 -18.86
CA LYS A 109 6.69 25.54 -18.04
C LYS A 109 5.45 26.16 -17.38
N LYS A 110 5.16 25.76 -16.14
CA LYS A 110 4.25 26.54 -15.29
C LYS A 110 5.04 27.64 -14.60
N SER A 111 4.49 28.86 -14.58
CA SER A 111 4.95 29.91 -13.67
C SER A 111 4.51 29.52 -12.26
N ILE A 112 5.36 28.82 -11.53
CA ILE A 112 5.15 28.46 -10.12
C ILE A 112 5.95 29.46 -9.28
N ASP A 113 5.33 29.97 -8.21
CA ASP A 113 6.09 30.72 -7.21
C ASP A 113 7.08 29.77 -6.53
N ASN A 114 8.37 30.01 -6.74
CA ASN A 114 9.44 29.20 -6.17
C ASN A 114 9.37 29.11 -4.65
N ASN A 115 8.92 30.16 -3.96
CA ASN A 115 8.81 30.16 -2.50
C ASN A 115 7.66 29.23 -2.04
N GLU A 116 6.50 29.30 -2.68
CA GLU A 116 5.38 28.39 -2.38
C GLU A 116 5.75 26.93 -2.65
N LEU A 117 6.50 26.68 -3.73
CA LEU A 117 6.99 25.34 -4.06
C LEU A 117 7.95 24.81 -2.99
N ILE A 118 8.94 25.62 -2.57
CA ILE A 118 9.90 25.22 -1.53
C ILE A 118 9.19 24.94 -0.19
N VAL A 119 8.27 25.81 0.22
CA VAL A 119 7.54 25.64 1.48
C VAL A 119 6.66 24.39 1.45
N SER A 120 5.93 24.16 0.36
CA SER A 120 5.10 22.96 0.20
C SER A 120 5.94 21.68 0.13
N HIS A 121 7.09 21.72 -0.57
CA HIS A 121 8.06 20.63 -0.62
C HIS A 121 8.60 20.26 0.75
N GLN A 122 9.09 21.24 1.52
CA GLN A 122 9.64 20.99 2.86
C GLN A 122 8.61 20.34 3.80
N LYS A 123 7.36 20.80 3.74
CA LYS A 123 6.26 20.25 4.54
C LYS A 123 5.95 18.79 4.17
N GLU A 124 5.94 18.45 2.89
CA GLU A 124 5.69 17.09 2.45
C GLU A 124 6.91 16.18 2.67
N LEU A 125 8.13 16.68 2.44
CA LEU A 125 9.38 15.98 2.71
C LEU A 125 9.49 15.56 4.18
N GLY A 126 9.11 16.42 5.12
CA GLY A 126 9.08 16.06 6.55
C GLY A 126 8.15 14.88 6.85
N LYS A 127 6.98 14.83 6.20
CA LYS A 127 6.05 13.69 6.32
C LYS A 127 6.61 12.42 5.68
N VAL A 128 7.19 12.55 4.49
CA VAL A 128 7.79 11.42 3.75
C VAL A 128 8.93 10.80 4.57
N ARG A 129 9.83 11.63 5.13
CA ARG A 129 10.91 11.18 6.00
C ARG A 129 10.39 10.48 7.25
N TYR A 130 9.44 11.09 7.95
CA TYR A 130 8.81 10.48 9.13
C TYR A 130 8.19 9.10 8.81
N LEU A 131 7.48 8.98 7.69
CA LEU A 131 6.88 7.71 7.29
C LEU A 131 7.93 6.67 6.86
N ALA A 132 9.01 7.10 6.22
CA ALA A 132 10.13 6.24 5.83
C ALA A 132 10.87 5.70 7.05
N ASP A 133 11.17 6.57 8.02
CA ASP A 133 11.81 6.19 9.29
C ASP A 133 10.92 5.20 10.05
N LYS A 134 9.61 5.50 10.15
CA LYS A 134 8.63 4.61 10.76
C LYS A 134 8.57 3.25 10.06
N PHE A 135 8.61 3.22 8.73
CA PHE A 135 8.62 1.97 7.97
C PHE A 135 9.87 1.15 8.28
N MET A 136 11.05 1.78 8.27
CA MET A 136 12.32 1.09 8.58
C MET A 136 12.36 0.61 10.03
N ASP A 137 11.82 1.37 10.97
CA ASP A 137 11.69 0.96 12.37
C ASP A 137 10.74 -0.23 12.52
N ASN A 138 9.57 -0.19 11.87
CA ASN A 138 8.64 -1.32 11.85
C ASN A 138 9.33 -2.56 11.27
N LEU A 139 10.05 -2.42 10.15
CA LEU A 139 10.71 -3.52 9.49
C LEU A 139 11.78 -4.18 10.36
N LYS A 140 12.48 -3.41 11.19
CA LYS A 140 13.49 -3.90 12.13
C LYS A 140 12.91 -4.52 13.40
N LYS A 141 11.82 -3.94 13.94
CA LYS A 141 11.42 -4.14 15.34
C LYS A 141 10.05 -4.79 15.52
N SER A 142 9.24 -4.93 14.49
CA SER A 142 7.82 -5.29 14.63
C SER A 142 7.45 -6.54 13.83
N ASN A 143 6.46 -7.29 14.33
CA ASN A 143 5.88 -8.45 13.65
C ASN A 143 4.73 -8.02 12.72
N LYS A 144 5.03 -7.15 11.74
CA LYS A 144 4.08 -6.70 10.72
C LYS A 144 3.97 -7.73 9.59
N ILE A 145 2.76 -7.80 9.03
CA ILE A 145 2.45 -8.52 7.81
C ILE A 145 2.37 -7.49 6.69
N TYR A 146 3.36 -7.52 5.80
CA TYR A 146 3.45 -6.65 4.65
C TYR A 146 2.63 -7.23 3.51
N VAL A 147 1.56 -6.54 3.15
CA VAL A 147 0.61 -7.01 2.14
C VAL A 147 0.96 -6.39 0.80
N ILE A 148 1.33 -7.24 -0.15
CA ILE A 148 1.62 -6.87 -1.53
C ILE A 148 0.47 -7.35 -2.39
N LYS A 149 -0.06 -6.48 -3.22
CA LYS A 149 -1.13 -6.78 -4.17
C LYS A 149 -0.62 -6.46 -5.56
N THR A 150 -0.79 -7.38 -6.51
CA THR A 150 -0.33 -7.17 -7.89
C THR A 150 -1.52 -7.38 -8.84
N ASN A 151 -2.02 -6.31 -9.46
CA ASN A 151 -3.15 -6.41 -10.43
C ASN A 151 -2.77 -7.19 -11.68
N ASP A 152 -1.51 -7.05 -12.10
CA ASP A 152 -0.93 -7.76 -13.22
C ASP A 152 -0.04 -8.90 -12.69
N ASN A 153 0.30 -9.86 -13.55
CA ASN A 153 1.24 -10.94 -13.23
C ASN A 153 2.68 -10.40 -13.07
N GLU A 154 2.89 -9.40 -12.20
CA GLU A 154 4.21 -9.17 -11.63
C GLU A 154 4.75 -10.51 -11.16
N SER A 155 5.99 -10.78 -11.55
CA SER A 155 6.50 -12.12 -11.38
C SER A 155 6.61 -12.39 -9.88
N SER A 156 6.14 -13.57 -9.45
CA SER A 156 6.33 -14.00 -8.05
C SER A 156 7.81 -13.91 -7.64
N ARG A 157 8.73 -13.93 -8.62
CA ARG A 157 10.17 -13.73 -8.46
C ARG A 157 10.53 -12.34 -7.95
N GLU A 158 9.96 -11.25 -8.48
CA GLU A 158 10.27 -9.88 -8.02
C GLU A 158 9.83 -9.67 -6.57
N ILE A 159 8.63 -10.16 -6.22
CA ILE A 159 8.13 -10.08 -4.85
C ILE A 159 8.98 -10.93 -3.89
N MET A 160 9.45 -12.10 -4.33
CA MET A 160 10.40 -12.89 -3.55
C MET A 160 11.78 -12.22 -3.41
N GLN A 161 12.25 -11.50 -4.43
CA GLN A 161 13.50 -10.72 -4.32
C GLN A 161 13.34 -9.58 -3.32
N LEU A 162 12.23 -8.85 -3.36
CA LEU A 162 11.91 -7.81 -2.38
C LEU A 162 11.83 -8.40 -0.96
N HIS A 163 11.18 -9.56 -0.80
CA HIS A 163 11.16 -10.27 0.48
C HIS A 163 12.56 -10.53 1.03
N ASN A 164 13.45 -11.07 0.20
CA ASN A 164 14.83 -11.37 0.59
C ASN A 164 15.61 -10.09 0.95
N ILE A 165 15.29 -8.95 0.32
CA ILE A 165 15.86 -7.65 0.70
C ILE A 165 15.35 -7.22 2.07
N MET A 166 14.03 -7.32 2.31
CA MET A 166 13.40 -6.93 3.56
C MET A 166 13.90 -7.79 4.74
N LEU A 167 14.08 -9.10 4.54
CA LEU A 167 14.62 -10.02 5.54
C LEU A 167 16.06 -9.69 5.98
N LYS A 168 16.85 -9.00 5.13
CA LYS A 168 18.18 -8.52 5.52
C LYS A 168 18.12 -7.34 6.49
N VAL A 169 16.99 -6.66 6.59
CA VAL A 169 16.77 -5.52 7.48
C VAL A 169 16.15 -5.95 8.80
N GLY A 170 15.18 -6.88 8.77
CA GLY A 170 14.56 -7.43 9.97
C GLY A 170 13.59 -8.57 9.65
N ASN A 171 13.08 -9.21 10.69
CA ASN A 171 12.15 -10.32 10.53
C ASN A 171 10.80 -9.79 10.04
N CYS A 172 10.43 -10.09 8.80
CA CYS A 172 9.21 -9.60 8.18
C CYS A 172 8.42 -10.72 7.54
N THR A 173 7.09 -10.63 7.56
CA THR A 173 6.23 -11.56 6.85
C THR A 173 5.56 -10.86 5.67
N ILE A 174 5.55 -11.50 4.50
CA ILE A 174 4.82 -11.03 3.32
C ILE A 174 3.56 -11.86 3.10
N LEU A 175 2.45 -11.16 2.86
CA LEU A 175 1.24 -11.71 2.27
C LEU A 175 1.10 -11.16 0.84
N ASN A 176 1.44 -11.97 -0.15
CA ASN A 176 1.24 -11.63 -1.56
C ASN A 176 -0.17 -12.02 -2.00
N VAL A 177 -1.03 -11.04 -2.28
CA VAL A 177 -2.42 -11.23 -2.66
C VAL A 177 -2.56 -11.23 -4.17
N LYS A 178 -3.16 -12.29 -4.71
CA LYS A 178 -3.32 -12.53 -6.14
C LYS A 178 -4.77 -12.68 -6.55
N PHE A 179 -5.05 -12.31 -7.79
CA PHE A 179 -6.30 -12.65 -8.45
C PHE A 179 -6.37 -14.16 -8.75
N THR A 180 -7.55 -14.75 -8.61
CA THR A 180 -7.83 -16.12 -9.06
C THR A 180 -9.24 -16.23 -9.66
N LYS A 181 -9.36 -17.06 -10.71
CA LYS A 181 -10.66 -17.49 -11.25
C LYS A 181 -11.18 -18.78 -10.58
N ASN A 182 -10.35 -19.44 -9.78
CA ASN A 182 -10.74 -20.67 -9.10
C ASN A 182 -11.52 -20.32 -7.83
N ASN A 183 -12.84 -20.55 -7.84
CA ASN A 183 -13.70 -20.26 -6.71
C ASN A 183 -13.28 -20.94 -5.40
N ASN A 184 -12.65 -22.12 -5.48
CA ASN A 184 -12.18 -22.86 -4.30
C ASN A 184 -10.93 -22.22 -3.67
N LYS A 185 -10.24 -21.32 -4.37
CA LYS A 185 -9.10 -20.56 -3.85
C LYS A 185 -9.49 -19.18 -3.30
N ILE A 186 -10.67 -18.63 -3.62
CA ILE A 186 -11.02 -17.28 -3.18
C ILE A 186 -11.06 -17.21 -1.65
N SER A 187 -10.39 -16.20 -1.08
CA SER A 187 -10.21 -16.03 0.37
C SER A 187 -9.52 -17.20 1.06
N THR A 188 -8.59 -17.89 0.38
CA THR A 188 -7.67 -18.85 1.01
C THR A 188 -6.27 -18.26 1.10
N ILE A 189 -5.44 -18.87 1.95
CA ILE A 189 -4.03 -18.54 2.11
C ILE A 189 -3.21 -19.81 1.96
N GLU A 190 -2.20 -19.75 1.11
CA GLU A 190 -1.19 -20.79 0.93
C GLU A 190 0.11 -20.34 1.60
N LYS A 191 0.65 -21.17 2.48
CA LYS A 191 1.98 -20.96 3.07
C LYS A 191 3.03 -21.42 2.07
N ILE A 192 3.90 -20.51 1.63
CA ILE A 192 5.03 -20.85 0.75
C ILE A 192 6.25 -21.21 1.61
N ASN A 193 6.49 -20.42 2.67
CA ASN A 193 7.46 -20.69 3.73
C ASN A 193 7.04 -19.98 5.03
N GLU A 194 7.89 -19.97 6.06
CA GLU A 194 7.60 -19.38 7.38
C GLU A 194 7.25 -17.89 7.36
N SER A 195 7.74 -17.12 6.38
CA SER A 195 7.54 -15.68 6.32
C SER A 195 6.99 -15.19 4.98
N PHE A 196 6.51 -16.11 4.13
CA PHE A 196 5.93 -15.78 2.83
C PHE A 196 4.66 -16.59 2.57
N TYR A 197 3.57 -15.86 2.36
CA TYR A 197 2.24 -16.41 2.17
C TYR A 197 1.63 -15.84 0.88
N VAL A 198 0.77 -16.63 0.24
CA VAL A 198 0.00 -16.19 -0.93
C VAL A 198 -1.48 -16.25 -0.58
N GLY A 199 -2.14 -15.09 -0.65
CA GLY A 199 -3.59 -14.96 -0.49
C GLY A 199 -4.27 -14.80 -1.83
N TYR A 200 -5.56 -15.14 -1.92
CA TYR A 200 -6.29 -15.05 -3.17
C TYR A 200 -7.63 -14.32 -3.05
N VAL A 201 -7.96 -13.52 -4.06
CA VAL A 201 -9.24 -12.82 -4.21
C VAL A 201 -9.80 -13.01 -5.62
N SER A 202 -11.11 -12.77 -5.78
CA SER A 202 -11.82 -12.89 -7.06
C SER A 202 -11.61 -11.69 -7.99
N GLY A 203 -11.07 -10.59 -7.46
CA GLY A 203 -10.88 -9.36 -8.21
C GLY A 203 -10.26 -8.27 -7.36
N PHE A 204 -9.58 -7.36 -8.05
CA PHE A 204 -9.09 -6.12 -7.47
C PHE A 204 -9.88 -4.95 -8.01
N ALA A 205 -9.86 -3.84 -7.27
CA ALA A 205 -10.40 -2.59 -7.77
C ALA A 205 -9.63 -2.15 -9.03
N PRO A 206 -10.33 -1.59 -10.05
CA PRO A 206 -9.67 -0.98 -11.19
C PRO A 206 -8.68 0.11 -10.73
N TYR A 207 -7.53 0.25 -11.41
CA TYR A 207 -6.50 1.22 -11.02
C TYR A 207 -7.02 2.67 -10.94
N HIS A 208 -7.95 3.05 -11.82
CA HIS A 208 -8.55 4.38 -11.85
C HIS A 208 -9.61 4.60 -10.76
N ASN A 209 -10.04 3.55 -10.04
CA ASN A 209 -11.07 3.62 -9.02
C ASN A 209 -10.79 2.63 -7.87
N ALA A 210 -9.76 2.92 -7.08
CA ALA A 210 -9.40 2.10 -5.91
C ALA A 210 -10.52 2.00 -4.84
N HIS A 211 -11.58 2.82 -4.90
CA HIS A 211 -12.74 2.73 -3.99
C HIS A 211 -13.68 1.56 -4.31
N ASP A 212 -13.53 0.89 -5.44
CA ASP A 212 -14.37 -0.24 -5.85
C ASP A 212 -13.84 -1.60 -5.39
N PHE A 213 -13.13 -1.60 -4.26
CA PHE A 213 -12.54 -2.81 -3.70
C PHE A 213 -13.61 -3.72 -3.08
N ASN A 214 -13.37 -5.04 -3.14
CA ASN A 214 -14.27 -6.02 -2.55
C ASN A 214 -14.05 -6.11 -1.03
N PHE A 215 -14.82 -5.34 -0.26
CA PHE A 215 -14.69 -5.28 1.20
C PHE A 215 -14.80 -6.66 1.86
N LYS A 216 -15.76 -7.49 1.42
CA LYS A 216 -16.03 -8.79 2.05
C LYS A 216 -14.86 -9.76 1.88
N GLU A 217 -14.27 -9.80 0.69
CA GLU A 217 -13.13 -10.67 0.42
C GLU A 217 -11.85 -10.20 1.12
N TRP A 218 -11.53 -8.90 1.08
CA TRP A 218 -10.40 -8.35 1.83
C TRP A 218 -10.53 -8.64 3.32
N TYR A 219 -11.72 -8.40 3.89
CA TYR A 219 -11.98 -8.65 5.30
C TYR A 219 -11.79 -10.13 5.65
N LYS A 220 -12.38 -11.04 4.87
CA LYS A 220 -12.25 -12.49 5.09
C LYS A 220 -10.81 -12.95 4.97
N LEU A 221 -10.09 -12.48 3.93
CA LEU A 221 -8.70 -12.84 3.69
C LEU A 221 -7.79 -12.39 4.84
N LEU A 222 -7.87 -11.11 5.26
CA LEU A 222 -7.01 -10.62 6.34
C LEU A 222 -7.37 -11.22 7.69
N LYS A 223 -8.64 -11.58 7.93
CA LYS A 223 -9.02 -12.34 9.12
C LYS A 223 -8.34 -13.71 9.16
N ILE A 224 -8.37 -14.45 8.05
CA ILE A 224 -7.68 -15.75 7.95
C ILE A 224 -6.16 -15.56 8.09
N ALA A 225 -5.61 -14.51 7.50
CA ALA A 225 -4.19 -14.19 7.61
C ALA A 225 -3.76 -13.98 9.06
N GLU A 226 -4.57 -13.24 9.85
CA GLU A 226 -4.29 -12.99 11.27
C GLU A 226 -4.24 -14.29 12.09
N GLU A 227 -5.07 -15.28 11.73
CA GLU A 227 -5.14 -16.58 12.42
C GLU A 227 -4.00 -17.53 12.02
N VAL A 228 -3.59 -17.51 10.74
CA VAL A 228 -2.61 -18.44 10.16
C VAL A 228 -1.17 -17.93 10.25
N ILE A 229 -0.97 -16.61 10.23
CA ILE A 229 0.34 -15.96 10.28
C ILE A 229 0.64 -15.54 11.72
N ARG A 230 1.44 -16.35 12.42
CA ARG A 230 1.84 -16.14 13.81
C ARG A 230 3.15 -15.36 13.90
#